data_AF-A0A381SQF4-F1
#
_entry.id   AF-A0A381SQF4-F1
#
_cell.length_a   1.000
_cell.length_b   1.000
_cell.length_c   1.000
_cell.angle_alpha   90.00
_cell.angle_beta   90.00
_cell.angle_gamma   90.00
#
_symmetry.space_group_name_H-M   'P 1'
#
loop_
_entity.id
_entity.type
_entity.pdbx_description
1 polymer ?
#
loop_
_entity_poly.entity_id
_entity_poly.type
_entity_poly.pdbx_seq_one_letter_code
_entity_poly.pdbx_strand_id
1 'polypeptide(L)'
;MVINRTLACFFSTKAFTVLWIYRIPGLLVFTIQIFLIAPSICQGSEIIIRLSEDINYPGDLSVLSETIKLRKVCFLGVDAKGKIDKDFLRLISSGGAPEGNYDVVPPFPDEKWPVKSFTKNGALRLKVTAGSGLNILNLVKKRGLAIHGRDFYPLLDGIVKKKTMINFYNDQLFEGLKNFWGPLRISNWDMGRLADSWIKMNRVAVKWEVRVVKTMPQEIKSFCKPPITKRTPD
;
A
#
# COMPACT_ATOMS: atom_id res chain seq x y z
N MET A 1 73.83 -65.56 -8.29
CA MET A 1 73.59 -65.63 -6.83
C MET A 1 72.59 -64.52 -6.48
N VAL A 2 71.41 -64.95 -6.06
CA VAL A 2 70.23 -64.24 -5.50
C VAL A 2 70.19 -62.70 -5.55
N ILE A 3 69.27 -62.15 -6.36
CA ILE A 3 68.71 -60.80 -6.19
C ILE A 3 67.44 -60.93 -5.34
N ASN A 4 67.37 -60.15 -4.27
CA ASN A 4 66.35 -60.21 -3.25
C ASN A 4 65.18 -59.26 -3.57
N ARG A 5 63.98 -59.84 -3.50
CA ARG A 5 62.61 -59.30 -3.38
C ARG A 5 62.43 -57.80 -3.10
N THR A 6 61.48 -57.17 -3.80
CA THR A 6 60.31 -56.55 -3.14
C THR A 6 59.12 -56.30 -4.08
N LEU A 7 57.94 -56.63 -3.56
CA LEU A 7 56.59 -56.10 -3.85
C LEU A 7 55.89 -56.44 -5.19
N ALA A 8 55.14 -57.54 -5.12
CA ALA A 8 53.91 -57.73 -5.85
C ALA A 8 52.79 -56.81 -5.32
N CYS A 9 52.00 -56.22 -6.21
CA CYS A 9 50.53 -56.19 -6.08
C CYS A 9 49.85 -55.66 -7.36
N PHE A 10 49.19 -56.58 -8.05
CA PHE A 10 47.98 -56.48 -8.86
C PHE A 10 47.53 -55.12 -9.44
N PHE A 11 47.55 -55.06 -10.77
CA PHE A 11 46.72 -54.18 -11.61
C PHE A 11 45.22 -54.47 -11.41
N SER A 12 44.42 -53.42 -11.17
CA SER A 12 42.97 -53.43 -11.44
C SER A 12 42.57 -52.10 -12.07
N THR A 13 42.38 -52.11 -13.39
CA THR A 13 42.10 -50.98 -14.28
C THR A 13 40.61 -50.63 -14.39
N LYS A 14 39.82 -50.75 -13.32
CA LYS A 14 38.36 -50.49 -13.36
C LYS A 14 37.82 -49.46 -12.36
N ALA A 15 38.67 -48.60 -11.80
CA ALA A 15 38.22 -47.62 -10.78
C ALA A 15 38.23 -46.15 -11.24
N PHE A 16 38.65 -45.81 -12.48
CA PHE A 16 38.91 -44.42 -12.86
C PHE A 16 37.94 -43.76 -13.84
N THR A 17 36.86 -44.41 -14.25
CA THR A 17 35.86 -43.81 -15.17
C THR A 17 34.47 -43.58 -14.56
N VAL A 18 34.25 -43.97 -13.30
CA VAL A 18 32.94 -43.79 -12.65
C VAL A 18 32.84 -42.47 -11.86
N LEU A 19 33.95 -41.79 -11.56
CA LEU A 19 33.91 -40.59 -10.71
C LEU A 19 33.58 -39.27 -11.44
N TRP A 20 33.63 -39.25 -12.78
CA TRP A 20 33.41 -38.02 -13.56
C TRP A 20 31.98 -37.87 -14.11
N ILE A 21 31.25 -38.97 -14.27
CA ILE A 21 29.87 -38.94 -14.82
C ILE A 21 28.84 -38.55 -13.75
N TYR A 22 29.16 -38.70 -12.46
CA TYR A 22 28.25 -38.34 -11.37
C TYR A 22 28.43 -36.91 -10.81
N ARG A 23 29.49 -36.18 -11.17
CA ARG A 23 29.69 -34.80 -10.68
C ARG A 23 28.92 -33.73 -11.45
N ILE A 24 28.60 -33.97 -12.72
CA ILE A 24 27.87 -33.00 -13.56
C ILE A 24 26.36 -33.00 -13.28
N PRO A 25 25.66 -34.16 -13.13
CA PRO A 25 24.23 -34.15 -12.81
C PRO A 25 23.98 -33.68 -11.38
N GLY A 26 24.88 -33.99 -10.43
CA GLY A 26 24.76 -33.54 -9.04
C GLY A 26 24.81 -32.03 -8.91
N LEU A 27 25.72 -31.36 -9.63
CA LEU A 27 25.83 -29.89 -9.64
C LEU A 27 24.62 -29.24 -10.34
N LEU A 28 24.08 -29.87 -11.39
CA LEU A 28 22.88 -29.41 -12.08
C LEU A 28 21.63 -29.53 -11.19
N VAL A 29 21.49 -30.64 -10.46
CA VAL A 29 20.39 -30.84 -9.51
C VAL A 29 20.48 -29.89 -8.32
N PHE A 30 21.70 -29.60 -7.83
CA PHE A 30 21.91 -28.63 -6.74
C PHE A 30 21.60 -27.19 -7.18
N THR A 31 21.98 -26.80 -8.40
CA THR A 31 21.66 -25.47 -8.95
C THR A 31 20.16 -25.32 -9.24
N ILE A 32 19.49 -26.36 -9.73
CA ILE A 32 18.02 -26.37 -9.90
C ILE A 32 17.29 -26.26 -8.55
N GLN A 33 17.78 -26.93 -7.49
CA GLN A 33 17.22 -26.78 -6.14
C GLN A 33 17.45 -25.38 -5.55
N ILE A 34 18.60 -24.74 -5.79
CA ILE A 34 18.85 -23.37 -5.34
C ILE A 34 17.97 -22.36 -6.07
N PHE A 35 17.61 -22.58 -7.34
CA PHE A 35 16.70 -21.71 -8.09
C PHE A 35 15.21 -21.98 -7.79
N LEU A 36 14.81 -23.22 -7.48
CA LEU A 36 13.44 -23.56 -7.10
C LEU A 36 13.14 -23.31 -5.61
N ILE A 37 14.18 -23.28 -4.77
CA ILE A 37 14.16 -22.91 -3.35
C ILE A 37 14.91 -21.58 -3.17
N ALA A 38 14.94 -20.72 -4.20
CA ALA A 38 15.04 -19.31 -3.89
C ALA A 38 13.82 -19.05 -3.00
N PRO A 39 13.99 -18.62 -1.74
CA PRO A 39 12.85 -18.05 -1.06
C PRO A 39 12.43 -16.93 -1.99
N SER A 40 11.30 -17.09 -2.68
CA SER A 40 10.43 -15.96 -2.85
C SER A 40 10.19 -15.52 -1.42
N ILE A 41 11.05 -14.65 -0.92
CA ILE A 41 10.73 -13.76 0.17
C ILE A 41 9.56 -13.00 -0.43
N CYS A 42 8.37 -13.59 -0.30
CA CYS A 42 7.13 -12.95 -0.60
C CYS A 42 7.04 -11.94 0.54
N GLN A 43 7.75 -10.83 0.33
CA GLN A 43 7.83 -9.66 1.19
C GLN A 43 6.42 -9.07 1.14
N GLY A 44 5.51 -9.67 1.89
CA GLY A 44 4.11 -9.30 1.88
C GLY A 44 4.03 -7.85 2.32
N SER A 45 3.58 -6.98 1.41
CA SER A 45 3.28 -5.61 1.76
C SER A 45 1.78 -5.50 1.92
N GLU A 46 1.38 -4.91 3.04
CA GLU A 46 -0.01 -4.89 3.46
C GLU A 46 -0.52 -3.45 3.53
N ILE A 47 -1.72 -3.24 3.03
CA ILE A 47 -2.48 -2.02 3.25
C ILE A 47 -3.69 -2.38 4.11
N ILE A 48 -3.73 -1.82 5.31
CA ILE A 48 -4.85 -2.00 6.24
C ILE A 48 -5.60 -0.69 6.34
N ILE A 49 -6.88 -0.71 5.97
CA ILE A 49 -7.82 0.38 6.19
C ILE A 49 -8.76 -0.04 7.32
N ARG A 50 -8.83 0.78 8.37
CA ARG A 50 -9.76 0.57 9.47
C ARG A 50 -10.79 1.68 9.43
N LEU A 51 -12.07 1.33 9.30
CA LEU A 51 -13.17 2.30 9.25
C LEU A 51 -14.05 2.18 10.49
N SER A 52 -14.34 3.33 11.10
CA SER A 52 -15.03 3.40 12.39
C SER A 52 -16.55 3.54 12.28
N GLU A 53 -17.07 3.90 11.10
CA GLU A 53 -18.46 4.33 10.93
C GLU A 53 -18.82 5.64 11.67
N ASP A 54 -17.84 6.35 12.25
CA ASP A 54 -18.00 7.70 12.80
C ASP A 54 -17.60 8.74 11.75
N ILE A 55 -18.57 9.56 11.34
CA ILE A 55 -18.40 10.60 10.31
C ILE A 55 -17.35 11.67 10.66
N ASN A 56 -17.09 11.90 11.94
CA ASN A 56 -16.09 12.86 12.42
C ASN A 56 -14.70 12.24 12.53
N TYR A 57 -14.63 10.93 12.71
CA TYR A 57 -13.39 10.17 12.84
C TYR A 57 -13.43 8.92 11.96
N PRO A 58 -13.46 9.05 10.61
CA PRO A 58 -13.87 7.96 9.71
C PRO A 58 -13.01 6.71 9.77
N GLY A 59 -11.75 6.84 10.15
CA GLY A 59 -10.83 5.72 10.20
C GLY A 59 -9.38 6.11 10.03
N ASP A 60 -8.54 5.10 9.78
CA ASP A 60 -7.13 5.26 9.44
C ASP A 60 -6.63 4.24 8.42
N LEU A 61 -5.49 4.58 7.82
CA LEU A 61 -4.74 3.80 6.86
C LEU A 61 -3.38 3.42 7.46
N SER A 62 -2.98 2.16 7.30
CA SER A 62 -1.61 1.72 7.53
C SER A 62 -1.07 1.02 6.29
N VAL A 63 0.18 1.31 5.95
CA VAL A 63 0.93 0.67 4.86
C VAL A 63 2.17 0.04 5.47
N LEU A 64 2.25 -1.28 5.39
CA LEU A 64 3.24 -2.10 6.07
C LEU A 64 4.01 -2.93 5.05
N SER A 65 5.27 -3.14 5.34
CA SER A 65 6.15 -4.10 4.70
C SER A 65 7.13 -4.60 5.77
N GLU A 66 8.05 -5.51 5.41
CA GLU A 66 9.11 -5.94 6.32
C GLU A 66 9.97 -4.76 6.80
N THR A 67 10.30 -3.83 5.90
CA THR A 67 11.30 -2.79 6.15
C THR A 67 10.70 -1.42 6.48
N ILE A 68 9.52 -1.11 5.93
CA ILE A 68 8.88 0.20 6.07
C ILE A 68 7.49 0.03 6.66
N LYS A 69 7.18 0.84 7.68
CA LYS A 69 5.89 0.83 8.37
C LYS A 69 5.36 2.26 8.48
N LEU A 70 4.40 2.62 7.62
CA LEU A 70 3.60 3.82 7.75
C LEU A 70 2.31 3.44 8.50
N ARG A 71 2.22 3.82 9.77
CA ARG A 71 1.07 3.45 10.61
C ARG A 71 0.16 4.65 10.85
N LYS A 72 -1.14 4.36 10.91
CA LYS A 72 -2.19 5.23 11.43
C LYS A 72 -2.26 6.61 10.75
N VAL A 73 -2.32 6.63 9.42
CA VAL A 73 -2.67 7.85 8.67
C VAL A 73 -4.18 8.06 8.80
N CYS A 74 -4.58 9.11 9.51
CA CYS A 74 -5.99 9.36 9.81
C CYS A 74 -6.76 9.92 8.61
N PHE A 75 -7.96 9.40 8.38
CA PHE A 75 -8.91 10.00 7.44
C PHE A 75 -9.55 11.25 8.05
N LEU A 76 -9.77 12.25 7.21
CA LEU A 76 -10.40 13.50 7.57
C LEU A 76 -11.93 13.33 7.64
N GLY A 77 -12.52 13.69 8.78
CA GLY A 77 -13.96 13.72 8.98
C GLY A 77 -14.64 14.95 8.39
N VAL A 78 -15.96 15.05 8.56
CA VAL A 78 -16.79 16.11 7.95
C VAL A 78 -16.51 17.53 8.42
N ASP A 79 -15.93 17.68 9.61
CA ASP A 79 -15.53 18.98 10.17
C ASP A 79 -14.13 19.41 9.74
N ALA A 80 -13.41 18.56 9.00
CA ALA A 80 -12.11 18.92 8.48
C ALA A 80 -12.26 20.06 7.46
N LYS A 81 -11.35 21.04 7.54
CA LYS A 81 -11.23 22.08 6.51
C LYS A 81 -10.97 21.43 5.14
N GLY A 82 -11.43 22.04 4.06
CA GLY A 82 -11.26 21.55 2.68
C GLY A 82 -12.44 20.71 2.18
N LYS A 83 -12.35 20.24 0.93
CA LYS A 83 -13.39 19.39 0.32
C LYS A 83 -13.36 17.97 0.88
N ILE A 84 -14.51 17.51 1.38
CA ILE A 84 -14.76 16.16 1.89
C ILE A 84 -16.01 15.60 1.19
N ASP A 85 -16.02 14.31 0.86
CA ASP A 85 -17.21 13.64 0.36
C ASP A 85 -18.11 13.25 1.54
N LYS A 86 -18.92 14.21 1.98
CA LYS A 86 -19.80 14.04 3.14
C LYS A 86 -20.84 12.94 2.91
N ASP A 87 -21.28 12.74 1.67
CA ASP A 87 -22.30 11.75 1.34
C ASP A 87 -21.71 10.34 1.42
N PHE A 88 -20.48 10.15 0.94
CA PHE A 88 -19.78 8.88 1.13
C PHE A 88 -19.48 8.57 2.61
N LEU A 89 -19.08 9.57 3.41
CA LEU A 89 -18.87 9.36 4.84
C LEU A 89 -20.19 9.03 5.57
N ARG A 90 -21.31 9.66 5.20
CA ARG A 90 -22.64 9.31 5.71
C ARG A 90 -23.05 7.89 5.32
N LEU A 91 -22.75 7.47 4.09
CA LEU A 91 -22.98 6.11 3.64
C LEU A 91 -22.24 5.11 4.53
N ILE A 92 -20.95 5.31 4.78
CA ILE A 92 -20.18 4.42 5.67
C ILE A 92 -20.77 4.43 7.09
N SER A 93 -21.12 5.61 7.60
CA SER A 93 -21.65 5.77 8.95
C SER A 93 -23.01 5.09 9.17
N SER A 94 -23.87 5.07 8.15
CA SER A 94 -25.23 4.52 8.25
C SER A 94 -25.38 3.11 7.66
N GLY A 95 -24.66 2.82 6.57
CA GLY A 95 -24.69 1.54 5.85
C GLY A 95 -23.58 0.57 6.27
N GLY A 96 -22.64 0.99 7.10
CA GLY A 96 -21.53 0.20 7.61
C GLY A 96 -20.23 0.35 6.81
N ALA A 97 -19.13 -0.09 7.41
CA ALA A 97 -17.83 -0.14 6.75
C ALA A 97 -17.85 -1.13 5.57
N PRO A 98 -17.35 -0.76 4.38
CA PRO A 98 -17.21 -1.68 3.25
C PRO A 98 -16.04 -2.66 3.48
N GLU A 99 -16.21 -3.59 4.42
CA GLU A 99 -15.21 -4.59 4.79
C GLU A 99 -14.92 -5.59 3.67
N GLY A 100 -13.66 -6.03 3.58
CA GLY A 100 -13.27 -7.02 2.59
C GLY A 100 -11.83 -6.93 2.14
N ASN A 101 -11.51 -7.74 1.15
CA ASN A 101 -10.23 -7.75 0.45
C ASN A 101 -10.31 -6.85 -0.78
N TYR A 102 -9.19 -6.20 -1.07
CA TYR A 102 -9.07 -5.23 -2.14
C TYR A 102 -7.77 -5.46 -2.92
N ASP A 103 -7.74 -4.92 -4.14
CA ASP A 103 -6.54 -4.84 -4.96
C ASP A 103 -6.15 -3.38 -5.19
N VAL A 104 -4.84 -3.13 -5.20
CA VAL A 104 -4.30 -1.83 -5.63
C VAL A 104 -4.52 -1.67 -7.13
N VAL A 105 -5.15 -0.58 -7.53
CA VAL A 105 -5.39 -0.24 -8.94
C VAL A 105 -4.38 0.81 -9.41
N PRO A 106 -3.79 0.65 -10.61
CA PRO A 106 -2.88 1.64 -11.16
C PRO A 106 -3.53 3.02 -11.33
N PRO A 107 -2.70 4.08 -11.45
CA PRO A 107 -3.18 5.41 -11.81
C PRO A 107 -3.90 5.41 -13.18
N PHE A 108 -4.66 6.46 -13.48
CA PHE A 108 -5.06 6.72 -14.86
C PHE A 108 -3.82 7.18 -15.65
N PRO A 109 -3.73 6.97 -16.97
CA PRO A 109 -2.55 7.35 -17.76
C PRO A 109 -2.13 8.82 -17.60
N ASP A 110 -3.12 9.68 -17.38
CA ASP A 110 -3.05 11.12 -17.13
C ASP A 110 -2.77 11.48 -15.66
N GLU A 111 -2.97 10.54 -14.74
CA GLU A 111 -2.53 10.62 -13.36
C GLU A 111 -1.09 10.08 -13.23
N LYS A 112 -0.14 10.91 -12.85
CA LYS A 112 1.24 10.46 -12.66
C LYS A 112 1.38 9.78 -11.27
N TRP A 113 1.38 8.44 -11.24
CA TRP A 113 1.76 7.65 -10.06
C TRP A 113 2.65 6.43 -10.42
N PRO A 114 3.72 6.11 -9.68
CA PRO A 114 4.58 6.97 -8.87
C PRO A 114 5.76 7.52 -9.70
N VAL A 115 6.16 8.78 -9.47
CA VAL A 115 7.37 9.41 -10.04
C VAL A 115 8.47 9.55 -8.97
N LYS A 116 9.72 9.73 -9.41
CA LYS A 116 10.94 9.86 -8.57
C LYS A 116 10.87 10.97 -7.49
N SER A 117 9.86 11.85 -7.54
CA SER A 117 9.48 12.82 -6.50
C SER A 117 7.96 12.98 -6.48
N PHE A 118 7.37 13.14 -5.28
CA PHE A 118 5.92 13.25 -5.08
C PHE A 118 5.33 14.49 -5.74
N THR A 119 4.25 14.33 -6.52
CA THR A 119 3.36 15.44 -6.89
C THR A 119 2.06 15.33 -6.11
N LYS A 120 1.64 16.43 -5.49
CA LYS A 120 0.51 16.56 -4.53
C LYS A 120 -0.87 16.07 -5.02
N ASN A 121 -1.02 15.69 -6.29
CA ASN A 121 -2.30 15.49 -6.96
C ASN A 121 -2.55 14.01 -7.35
N GLY A 122 -2.08 13.03 -6.58
CA GLY A 122 -2.29 11.60 -6.84
C GLY A 122 -3.28 10.93 -5.88
N ALA A 123 -3.80 9.75 -6.21
CA ALA A 123 -4.67 8.97 -5.32
C ALA A 123 -4.29 7.49 -5.29
N LEU A 124 -4.31 6.89 -4.10
CA LEU A 124 -4.20 5.44 -3.92
C LEU A 124 -5.59 4.82 -4.09
N ARG A 125 -5.78 4.00 -5.13
CA ARG A 125 -7.06 3.36 -5.42
C ARG A 125 -7.05 1.89 -5.10
N LEU A 126 -8.14 1.45 -4.47
CA LEU A 126 -8.30 0.11 -3.95
C LEU A 126 -9.63 -0.42 -4.45
N LYS A 127 -9.60 -1.41 -5.36
CA LYS A 127 -10.81 -2.05 -5.89
C LYS A 127 -11.20 -3.22 -5.02
N VAL A 128 -12.46 -3.30 -4.62
CA VAL A 128 -12.95 -4.44 -3.84
C VAL A 128 -12.89 -5.71 -4.68
N THR A 129 -12.39 -6.80 -4.11
CA THR A 129 -12.30 -8.11 -4.76
C THR A 129 -13.17 -9.16 -4.08
N ALA A 130 -13.30 -9.09 -2.75
CA ALA A 130 -14.14 -10.01 -1.97
C ALA A 130 -14.58 -9.36 -0.66
N GLY A 131 -15.68 -9.84 -0.08
CA GLY A 131 -16.19 -9.40 1.23
C GLY A 131 -17.57 -8.74 1.17
N SER A 132 -18.16 -8.52 2.34
CA SER A 132 -19.49 -7.91 2.51
C SER A 132 -19.56 -6.48 1.98
N GLY A 133 -18.43 -5.76 1.97
CA GLY A 133 -18.31 -4.39 1.50
C GLY A 133 -18.59 -4.20 0.01
N LEU A 134 -18.55 -5.27 -0.79
CA LEU A 134 -18.93 -5.23 -2.20
C LEU A 134 -20.39 -4.75 -2.36
N ASN A 135 -21.30 -5.21 -1.50
CA ASN A 135 -22.71 -4.83 -1.57
C ASN A 135 -22.90 -3.35 -1.24
N ILE A 136 -22.22 -2.86 -0.19
CA ILE A 136 -22.28 -1.46 0.24
C ILE A 136 -21.81 -0.52 -0.88
N LEU A 137 -20.68 -0.85 -1.52
CA LEU A 137 -20.14 -0.05 -2.62
C LEU A 137 -20.99 -0.15 -3.90
N ASN A 138 -21.58 -1.30 -4.20
CA ASN A 138 -22.46 -1.48 -5.36
C ASN A 138 -23.75 -0.66 -5.27
N LEU A 139 -24.33 -0.50 -4.07
CA LEU A 139 -25.53 0.33 -3.84
C LEU A 139 -25.34 1.76 -4.32
N VAL A 140 -24.13 2.31 -4.18
CA VAL A 140 -23.75 3.67 -4.60
C VAL A 140 -22.89 3.68 -5.86
N LYS A 141 -22.87 2.57 -6.61
CA LYS A 141 -22.15 2.40 -7.88
C LYS A 141 -20.65 2.76 -7.78
N LYS A 142 -20.03 2.50 -6.63
CA LYS A 142 -18.58 2.68 -6.42
C LYS A 142 -17.84 1.38 -6.68
N ARG A 143 -16.64 1.49 -7.26
CA ARG A 143 -15.75 0.38 -7.58
C ARG A 143 -14.87 -0.05 -6.41
N GLY A 144 -14.79 0.77 -5.37
CA GLY A 144 -13.81 0.63 -4.31
C GLY A 144 -13.59 1.92 -3.55
N LEU A 145 -12.45 2.00 -2.86
CA LEU A 145 -12.01 3.17 -2.10
C LEU A 145 -10.89 3.93 -2.84
N ALA A 146 -10.80 5.24 -2.60
CA ALA A 146 -9.68 6.05 -3.07
C ALA A 146 -9.16 6.93 -1.94
N ILE A 147 -7.85 6.90 -1.67
CA ILE A 147 -7.21 7.74 -0.66
C ILE A 147 -6.51 8.88 -1.36
N HIS A 148 -6.86 10.10 -0.97
CA HIS A 148 -6.34 11.31 -1.60
C HIS A 148 -6.02 12.39 -0.57
N GLY A 149 -4.91 13.11 -0.75
CA GLY A 149 -4.54 14.23 0.11
C GLY A 149 -5.56 15.37 0.02
N ARG A 150 -5.77 16.15 1.08
CA ARG A 150 -6.69 17.30 1.12
C ARG A 150 -6.29 18.41 0.15
N ASP A 151 -7.27 19.18 -0.35
CA ASP A 151 -6.96 20.47 -0.97
C ASP A 151 -6.16 21.41 -0.02
N PHE A 152 -5.25 22.22 -0.58
CA PHE A 152 -4.39 23.15 0.18
C PHE A 152 -5.12 24.40 0.69
N TYR A 153 -6.36 24.64 0.25
CA TYR A 153 -7.00 25.95 0.35
C TYR A 153 -8.09 26.05 1.44
N PRO A 154 -7.68 26.31 2.68
CA PRO A 154 -8.43 27.24 3.52
C PRO A 154 -7.52 28.34 4.09
N LEU A 155 -6.34 28.57 3.49
CA LEU A 155 -5.33 29.52 4.01
C LEU A 155 -5.24 30.84 3.24
N LEU A 156 -6.04 31.04 2.18
CA LEU A 156 -5.79 32.11 1.22
C LEU A 156 -7.10 32.68 0.60
N ASP A 157 -8.22 32.61 1.32
CA ASP A 157 -9.53 33.16 0.90
C ASP A 157 -9.47 34.66 0.54
N GLY A 158 -8.46 35.40 1.00
CA GLY A 158 -8.28 36.81 0.68
C GLY A 158 -7.58 37.13 -0.65
N ILE A 159 -7.02 36.16 -1.37
CA ILE A 159 -6.02 36.45 -2.45
C ILE A 159 -6.52 36.12 -3.88
N VAL A 160 -7.71 35.53 -4.07
CA VAL A 160 -8.04 34.92 -5.37
C VAL A 160 -8.99 35.75 -6.24
N LYS A 161 -8.42 36.55 -7.15
CA LYS A 161 -9.14 37.15 -8.30
C LYS A 161 -8.55 36.81 -9.68
N LYS A 162 -7.77 35.72 -9.82
CA LYS A 162 -7.17 35.32 -11.12
C LYS A 162 -7.69 33.97 -11.63
N LYS A 163 -8.30 34.00 -12.84
CA LYS A 163 -8.84 32.83 -13.57
C LYS A 163 -7.83 31.69 -13.76
N THR A 164 -6.54 32.00 -13.96
CA THR A 164 -5.46 31.03 -14.12
C THR A 164 -5.21 30.19 -12.87
N MET A 165 -5.56 30.68 -11.68
CA MET A 165 -5.42 29.89 -10.46
C MET A 165 -6.64 28.99 -10.19
N ILE A 166 -7.81 29.23 -10.83
CA ILE A 166 -9.02 28.38 -10.74
C ILE A 166 -8.76 26.94 -11.16
N ASN A 167 -7.90 26.73 -12.15
CA ASN A 167 -7.48 25.38 -12.56
C ASN A 167 -6.52 24.71 -11.56
N PHE A 168 -5.88 25.49 -10.68
CA PHE A 168 -5.07 24.99 -9.55
C PHE A 168 -5.94 24.69 -8.31
N TYR A 169 -7.12 25.32 -8.21
CA TYR A 169 -8.07 25.22 -7.08
C TYR A 169 -9.12 24.12 -7.24
N ASN A 170 -9.42 23.73 -8.47
CA ASN A 170 -10.32 22.62 -8.68
C ASN A 170 -9.51 21.34 -8.53
N ASP A 171 -9.66 20.67 -7.39
CA ASP A 171 -9.24 19.28 -7.24
C ASP A 171 -10.12 18.37 -8.12
N GLN A 172 -9.93 18.52 -9.44
CA GLN A 172 -10.63 17.80 -10.50
C GLN A 172 -10.45 16.29 -10.33
N LEU A 173 -9.29 15.88 -9.80
CA LEU A 173 -9.06 14.50 -9.46
C LEU A 173 -10.06 14.04 -8.40
N PHE A 174 -10.19 14.75 -7.29
CA PHE A 174 -11.16 14.36 -6.26
C PHE A 174 -12.59 14.34 -6.76
N GLU A 175 -13.01 15.34 -7.55
CA GLU A 175 -14.35 15.32 -8.16
C GLU A 175 -14.52 14.12 -9.12
N GLY A 176 -13.48 13.77 -9.88
CA GLY A 176 -13.46 12.57 -10.71
C GLY A 176 -13.54 11.28 -9.89
N LEU A 177 -12.81 11.21 -8.77
CA LEU A 177 -12.82 10.06 -7.86
C LEU A 177 -14.21 9.85 -7.28
N LYS A 178 -14.90 10.92 -6.87
CA LYS A 178 -16.27 10.84 -6.34
C LYS A 178 -17.24 10.16 -7.30
N ASN A 179 -16.99 10.15 -8.61
CA ASN A 179 -17.92 9.50 -9.54
C ASN A 179 -17.87 7.97 -9.44
N PHE A 180 -16.68 7.39 -9.27
CA PHE A 180 -16.47 5.94 -9.41
C PHE A 180 -15.89 5.27 -8.15
N TRP A 181 -15.42 6.04 -7.19
CA TRP A 181 -14.77 5.58 -5.98
C TRP A 181 -15.45 6.18 -4.75
N GLY A 182 -15.26 5.56 -3.60
CA GLY A 182 -15.53 6.13 -2.30
C GLY A 182 -14.29 6.84 -1.78
N PRO A 183 -14.16 8.16 -1.95
CA PRO A 183 -12.91 8.83 -1.67
C PRO A 183 -12.81 9.19 -0.18
N LEU A 184 -11.66 8.88 0.42
CA LEU A 184 -11.29 9.21 1.79
C LEU A 184 -10.13 10.20 1.74
N ARG A 185 -10.25 11.30 2.49
CA ARG A 185 -9.24 12.35 2.52
C ARG A 185 -8.25 12.12 3.64
N ILE A 186 -6.99 12.45 3.40
CA ILE A 186 -5.92 12.51 4.43
C ILE A 186 -5.26 13.89 4.41
N SER A 187 -4.49 14.23 5.44
CA SER A 187 -3.75 15.49 5.43
C SER A 187 -2.69 15.51 4.31
N ASN A 188 -2.30 16.70 3.84
CA ASN A 188 -1.24 16.80 2.82
C ASN A 188 0.12 16.36 3.33
N TRP A 189 0.36 16.53 4.62
CA TRP A 189 1.54 15.98 5.28
C TRP A 189 1.55 14.45 5.19
N ASP A 190 0.42 13.82 5.52
CA ASP A 190 0.30 12.36 5.45
C ASP A 190 0.30 11.83 4.03
N MET A 191 -0.24 12.57 3.07
CA MET A 191 -0.14 12.22 1.65
C MET A 191 1.32 12.22 1.18
N GLY A 192 2.13 13.19 1.61
CA GLY A 192 3.57 13.20 1.35
C GLY A 192 4.27 11.98 1.95
N ARG A 193 3.98 11.66 3.22
CA ARG A 193 4.50 10.45 3.89
C ARG A 193 4.09 9.17 3.16
N LEU A 194 2.82 9.08 2.74
CA LEU A 194 2.29 7.94 1.99
C LEU A 194 3.05 7.75 0.68
N ALA A 195 3.27 8.83 -0.07
CA ALA A 195 4.01 8.76 -1.32
C ALA A 195 5.47 8.37 -1.14
N ASP A 196 6.15 8.93 -0.14
CA ASP A 196 7.55 8.59 0.16
C ASP A 196 7.70 7.12 0.56
N SER A 197 6.78 6.62 1.41
CA SER A 197 6.72 5.20 1.77
C SER A 197 6.43 4.34 0.55
N TRP A 198 5.46 4.71 -0.28
CA TRP A 198 5.06 3.98 -1.47
C TRP A 198 6.21 3.81 -2.47
N ILE A 199 6.92 4.90 -2.78
CA ILE A 199 8.07 4.89 -3.69
C ILE A 199 9.13 3.93 -3.19
N LYS A 200 9.47 3.99 -1.90
CA LYS A 200 10.51 3.14 -1.32
C LYS A 200 10.13 1.66 -1.32
N MET A 201 8.87 1.35 -1.00
CA MET A 201 8.36 -0.04 -0.98
C MET A 201 8.30 -0.64 -2.38
N ASN A 202 7.86 0.12 -3.39
CA ASN A 202 7.72 -0.37 -4.77
C ASN A 202 9.04 -0.28 -5.59
N ARG A 203 10.19 -0.04 -4.97
CA ARG A 203 11.50 -0.18 -5.65
C ARG A 203 11.82 -1.63 -6.00
N VAL A 204 11.27 -2.57 -5.23
CA VAL A 204 11.31 -4.00 -5.49
C VAL A 204 9.91 -4.41 -5.98
N ALA A 205 9.82 -5.44 -6.82
CA ALA A 205 8.52 -5.95 -7.24
C ALA A 205 7.78 -6.51 -6.00
N VAL A 206 6.72 -5.82 -5.59
CA VAL A 206 5.96 -6.11 -4.38
C VAL A 206 4.55 -6.56 -4.73
N LYS A 207 4.09 -7.63 -4.10
CA LYS A 207 2.68 -8.01 -4.09
C LYS A 207 2.00 -7.34 -2.89
N TRP A 208 0.88 -6.67 -3.16
CA TRP A 208 0.09 -5.99 -2.15
C TRP A 208 -1.07 -6.85 -1.70
N GLU A 209 -1.20 -7.03 -0.38
CA GLU A 209 -2.40 -7.52 0.26
C GLU A 209 -3.15 -6.32 0.85
N VAL A 210 -4.42 -6.15 0.50
CA VAL A 210 -5.20 -5.00 0.98
C VAL A 210 -6.46 -5.49 1.65
N ARG A 211 -6.70 -4.98 2.86
CA ARG A 211 -7.91 -5.27 3.62
C ARG A 211 -8.54 -4.02 4.19
N VAL A 212 -9.87 -3.97 4.12
CA VAL A 212 -10.70 -2.99 4.82
C VAL A 212 -11.41 -3.73 5.94
N VAL A 213 -11.29 -3.23 7.16
CA VAL A 213 -11.91 -3.83 8.36
C VAL A 213 -12.67 -2.76 9.14
N LYS A 214 -13.71 -3.18 9.84
CA LYS A 214 -14.39 -2.35 10.82
C LYS A 214 -13.55 -2.22 12.09
N THR A 215 -13.65 -1.07 12.75
CA THR A 215 -12.98 -0.81 14.03
C THR A 215 -13.89 0.02 14.94
N MET A 216 -13.61 0.02 16.24
CA MET A 216 -14.38 0.85 17.18
C MET A 216 -14.06 2.35 17.00
N PRO A 217 -15.07 3.25 16.96
CA PRO A 217 -14.86 4.70 16.90
C PRO A 217 -13.93 5.25 17.98
N GLN A 218 -14.00 4.72 19.20
CA GLN A 218 -13.22 5.18 20.34
C GLN A 218 -11.72 4.99 20.10
N GLU A 219 -11.33 3.87 19.46
CA GLU A 219 -9.93 3.62 19.10
C GLU A 219 -9.41 4.65 18.11
N ILE A 220 -10.16 4.92 17.04
CA ILE A 220 -9.77 5.92 16.03
C ILE A 220 -9.73 7.31 16.65
N LYS A 221 -10.76 7.68 17.41
CA LYS A 221 -10.84 8.98 18.08
C LYS A 221 -9.67 9.21 19.03
N SER A 222 -9.24 8.19 19.78
CA SER A 222 -8.13 8.31 20.72
C SER A 222 -6.81 8.75 20.07
N PHE A 223 -6.59 8.37 18.81
CA PHE A 223 -5.35 8.65 18.10
C PHE A 223 -5.50 9.78 17.06
N CYS A 224 -6.62 9.84 16.37
CA CYS A 224 -6.86 10.80 15.29
C CYS A 224 -7.42 12.15 15.77
N LYS A 225 -7.85 12.25 17.03
CA LYS A 225 -8.22 13.55 17.61
C LYS A 225 -6.95 14.37 17.85
N PRO A 226 -6.83 15.58 17.27
CA PRO A 226 -5.71 16.46 17.57
C PRO A 226 -5.65 16.75 19.08
N PRO A 227 -4.44 16.84 19.67
CA PRO A 227 -4.31 17.20 21.07
C PRO A 227 -4.94 18.58 21.31
N ILE A 228 -5.73 18.71 22.36
CA ILE A 228 -6.28 20.00 22.78
C ILE A 228 -5.12 20.76 23.42
N THR A 229 -4.44 21.61 22.64
CA THR A 229 -3.49 22.57 23.20
C THR A 229 -4.31 23.64 23.93
N LYS A 230 -4.37 23.58 25.27
CA LYS A 230 -4.78 24.73 26.07
C LYS A 230 -3.71 25.80 25.82
N ARG A 231 -4.02 26.80 24.99
CA ARG A 231 -3.24 28.04 25.00
C ARG A 231 -3.61 28.73 26.30
N THR A 232 -2.77 28.62 27.31
CA THR A 232 -2.73 29.65 28.35
C THR A 232 -2.32 30.93 27.64
N PRO A 233 -3.11 32.01 27.71
CA PRO A 233 -2.61 33.33 27.32
C PRO A 233 -1.43 33.65 28.25
N ASP A 234 -0.30 34.06 27.66
CA ASP A 234 0.79 34.70 28.39
C ASP A 234 0.36 36.10 28.86
#